data_AF-A0A453SXX5-F1
#
_entry.id   AF-A0A453SXX5-F1
#
_cell.length_a   1.000
_cell.length_b   1.000
_cell.length_c   1.000
_cell.angle_alpha   90.00
_cell.angle_beta   90.00
_cell.angle_gamma   90.00
#
_symmetry.space_group_name_H-M   'P 1'
#
loop_
_entity.id
_entity.type
_entity.pdbx_description
1 polymer ?
#
loop_
_entity_poly.entity_id
_entity_poly.type
_entity_poly.pdbx_seq_one_letter_code
_entity_poly.pdbx_strand_id
1 'polypeptide(L)'
;LYYARWKTRVRDHARKLLEKHIKKPFFDARYGGSVERMSKDEFEEGKEWLNESFHLIRCEDDCLPSIDWVLNLAKAAVLRHGVRGLVIDPYNELDHQRPPNQTETEYVSQILTKIKRFAQHHSCHVWFVAHPRQLHNWTGAPPNMYDISGSAHFINKCDNGIVIHRNRDPDAGPVDVVQVCMKKVRNKVIGQIGDAFLTYDRITGEYKEADEAIVAKVVKQQIRQKSTSYQR
;
A
#
# COMPACT_ATOMS: atom_id res chain seq x y z
N LEU A 1 -11.43 -8.96 -3.24
CA LEU A 1 -10.94 -7.85 -2.41
C LEU A 1 -11.90 -6.66 -2.55
N TYR A 2 -12.14 -5.92 -1.47
CA TYR A 2 -12.95 -4.70 -1.46
C TYR A 2 -11.99 -3.52 -1.34
N TYR A 3 -11.97 -2.64 -2.34
CA TYR A 3 -10.90 -1.67 -2.51
C TYR A 3 -11.45 -0.25 -2.52
N ALA A 4 -11.08 0.51 -1.50
CA ALA A 4 -11.51 1.88 -1.28
C ALA A 4 -10.34 2.82 -1.61
N ARG A 5 -10.47 3.56 -2.72
CA ARG A 5 -9.45 4.48 -3.23
C ARG A 5 -10.07 5.69 -3.91
N TRP A 6 -9.52 6.87 -3.58
CA TRP A 6 -10.08 8.16 -3.97
C TRP A 6 -9.17 8.96 -4.91
N LYS A 7 -7.85 8.86 -4.77
CA LYS A 7 -6.87 9.66 -5.56
C LYS A 7 -6.74 9.32 -7.04
N THR A 8 -7.28 8.20 -7.51
CA THR A 8 -7.03 7.72 -8.89
C THR A 8 -8.36 7.38 -9.56
N ARG A 9 -8.54 7.80 -10.82
CA ARG A 9 -9.73 7.46 -11.61
C ARG A 9 -9.86 5.93 -11.73
N VAL A 10 -11.08 5.40 -11.71
CA VAL A 10 -11.33 3.94 -11.79
C VAL A 10 -10.57 3.34 -12.97
N ARG A 11 -10.69 3.99 -14.13
CA ARG A 11 -10.08 3.54 -15.38
C ARG A 11 -8.57 3.40 -15.27
N ASP A 12 -7.90 4.37 -14.65
CA ASP A 12 -6.45 4.33 -14.48
C ASP A 12 -6.00 3.26 -13.48
N HIS A 13 -6.83 2.99 -12.47
CA HIS A 13 -6.53 1.94 -11.50
C HIS A 13 -6.77 0.54 -12.09
N ALA A 14 -7.93 0.34 -12.73
CA ALA A 14 -8.27 -0.88 -13.46
C ALA A 14 -7.19 -1.22 -14.49
N ARG A 15 -6.76 -0.23 -15.29
CA ARG A 15 -5.64 -0.39 -16.24
C ARG A 15 -4.38 -0.94 -15.57
N LYS A 16 -3.95 -0.37 -14.45
CA LYS A 16 -2.74 -0.82 -13.74
C LYS A 16 -2.86 -2.23 -13.17
N LEU A 17 -4.07 -2.70 -12.86
CA LEU A 17 -4.33 -4.06 -12.41
C LEU A 17 -4.34 -5.03 -13.60
N LEU A 18 -4.96 -4.64 -14.70
CA LEU A 18 -4.95 -5.40 -15.96
C LEU A 18 -3.53 -5.62 -16.47
N GLU A 19 -2.70 -4.56 -16.52
CA GLU A 19 -1.29 -4.67 -16.96
C GLU A 19 -0.49 -5.68 -16.13
N LYS A 20 -0.77 -5.76 -14.82
CA LYS A 20 -0.11 -6.74 -13.92
C LYS A 20 -0.65 -8.16 -14.11
N HIS A 21 -1.94 -8.30 -14.35
CA HIS A 21 -2.58 -9.60 -14.49
C HIS A 21 -2.25 -10.24 -15.83
N ILE A 22 -2.41 -9.48 -16.92
CA ILE A 22 -2.16 -9.91 -18.30
C ILE A 22 -0.67 -9.90 -18.64
N LYS A 23 0.14 -9.14 -17.88
CA LYS A 23 1.59 -8.98 -18.08
C LYS A 23 1.96 -8.39 -19.44
N LYS A 24 1.08 -7.53 -19.95
CA LYS A 24 1.26 -6.78 -21.20
C LYS A 24 0.87 -5.31 -20.98
N PRO A 25 1.54 -4.38 -21.67
CA PRO A 25 1.18 -2.97 -21.58
C PRO A 25 -0.22 -2.73 -22.16
N PHE A 26 -0.94 -1.77 -21.59
CA PHE A 26 -2.27 -1.40 -22.08
C PHE A 26 -2.20 -0.50 -23.33
N PHE A 27 -1.12 0.27 -23.46
CA PHE A 27 -0.90 1.19 -24.58
C PHE A 27 0.38 0.81 -25.34
N ASP A 28 0.36 0.99 -26.66
CA ASP A 28 1.58 1.06 -27.48
C ASP A 28 2.25 2.41 -27.22
N ALA A 29 3.00 2.47 -26.13
CA ALA A 29 3.66 3.68 -25.67
C ALA A 29 5.13 3.41 -25.40
N ARG A 30 5.94 4.47 -25.31
CA ARG A 30 7.40 4.37 -25.06
C ARG A 30 7.77 3.56 -23.81
N TYR A 31 6.86 3.42 -22.84
CA TYR A 31 7.10 2.62 -21.62
C TYR A 31 6.92 1.11 -21.86
N GLY A 32 6.21 0.70 -22.92
CA GLY A 32 6.01 -0.71 -23.28
C GLY A 32 7.23 -1.37 -23.91
N GLY A 33 8.25 -0.58 -24.28
CA GLY A 33 9.46 -1.08 -24.92
C GLY A 33 9.13 -1.81 -26.23
N SER A 34 9.60 -3.05 -26.34
CA SER A 34 9.32 -3.96 -27.46
C SER A 34 8.20 -4.97 -27.16
N VAL A 35 7.54 -4.88 -25.99
CA VAL A 35 6.47 -5.81 -25.61
C VAL A 35 5.19 -5.39 -26.30
N GLU A 36 4.56 -6.34 -26.97
CA GLU A 36 3.28 -6.14 -27.63
C GLU A 36 2.19 -5.79 -26.61
N ARG A 37 1.38 -4.79 -26.95
CA ARG A 37 0.20 -4.40 -26.19
C ARG A 37 -0.79 -5.57 -26.06
N MET A 38 -1.54 -5.59 -24.96
CA MET A 38 -2.64 -6.55 -24.78
C MET A 38 -3.66 -6.48 -25.92
N SER A 39 -4.05 -7.65 -26.41
CA SER A 39 -5.08 -7.79 -27.44
C SER A 39 -6.47 -7.42 -26.90
N LYS A 40 -7.45 -7.29 -27.79
CA LYS A 40 -8.84 -7.03 -27.39
C LYS A 40 -9.41 -8.18 -26.57
N ASP A 41 -9.07 -9.41 -26.92
CA ASP A 41 -9.57 -10.61 -26.25
C ASP A 41 -8.96 -10.73 -24.84
N GLU A 42 -7.65 -10.50 -24.71
CA GLU A 42 -6.95 -10.46 -23.41
C GLU A 42 -7.50 -9.35 -22.50
N PHE A 43 -7.91 -8.23 -23.09
CA PHE A 43 -8.54 -7.14 -22.35
C PHE A 43 -9.93 -7.51 -21.82
N GLU A 44 -10.75 -8.21 -22.60
CA GLU A 44 -12.07 -8.66 -22.15
C GLU A 44 -11.95 -9.74 -21.06
N GLU A 45 -11.04 -10.71 -21.23
CA GLU A 45 -10.72 -11.70 -20.20
C GLU A 45 -10.25 -11.01 -18.89
N GLY A 46 -9.32 -10.07 -19.00
CA GLY A 46 -8.83 -9.34 -17.84
C GLY A 46 -9.91 -8.52 -17.13
N LYS A 47 -10.92 -8.03 -17.85
CA LYS A 47 -12.06 -7.31 -17.26
C LYS A 47 -12.95 -8.23 -16.45
N GLU A 48 -13.20 -9.44 -16.93
CA GLU A 48 -13.97 -10.45 -16.18
C GLU A 48 -13.26 -10.76 -14.86
N TRP A 49 -11.95 -11.06 -14.92
CA TRP A 49 -11.12 -11.26 -13.74
C TRP A 49 -11.17 -10.08 -12.76
N LEU A 50 -11.12 -8.85 -13.26
CA LEU A 50 -11.17 -7.64 -12.44
C LEU A 50 -12.49 -7.54 -11.67
N ASN A 51 -13.61 -7.80 -12.34
CA ASN A 51 -14.96 -7.71 -11.76
C ASN A 51 -15.20 -8.79 -10.70
N GLU A 52 -14.63 -9.98 -10.88
CA GLU A 52 -14.71 -11.07 -9.91
C GLU A 52 -13.78 -10.83 -8.70
N SER A 53 -12.61 -10.26 -8.95
CA SER A 53 -11.56 -10.13 -7.94
C SER A 53 -11.69 -8.87 -7.08
N PHE A 54 -12.22 -7.78 -7.64
CA PHE A 54 -12.24 -6.47 -7.00
C PHE A 54 -13.64 -5.85 -7.02
N HIS A 55 -14.09 -5.41 -5.85
CA HIS A 55 -15.24 -4.54 -5.75
C HIS A 55 -14.77 -3.18 -5.23
N LEU A 56 -15.08 -2.13 -5.98
CA LEU A 56 -14.63 -0.77 -5.67
C LEU A 56 -15.66 -0.03 -4.81
N ILE A 57 -15.18 0.70 -3.81
CA ILE A 57 -15.98 1.69 -3.09
C ILE A 57 -15.70 3.07 -3.68
N ARG A 58 -16.76 3.82 -3.98
CA ARG A 58 -16.68 5.24 -4.30
C ARG A 58 -17.70 6.03 -3.52
N CYS A 59 -17.25 7.17 -3.01
CA CYS A 59 -18.14 8.26 -2.63
C CYS A 59 -18.37 9.07 -3.92
N GLU A 60 -19.62 9.17 -4.36
CA GLU A 60 -19.98 9.87 -5.60
C GLU A 60 -20.17 11.38 -5.37
N ASP A 61 -20.21 11.82 -4.11
CA ASP A 61 -20.43 13.21 -3.71
C ASP A 61 -19.13 13.96 -3.43
N ASP A 62 -19.17 15.30 -3.44
CA ASP A 62 -18.07 16.22 -3.06
C ASP A 62 -17.63 16.10 -1.58
N CYS A 63 -18.03 15.05 -0.87
CA CYS A 63 -17.70 14.81 0.53
C CYS A 63 -16.67 13.69 0.70
N LEU A 64 -15.79 13.86 1.68
CA LEU A 64 -14.87 12.79 2.08
C LEU A 64 -15.66 11.70 2.81
N PRO A 65 -15.39 10.41 2.56
CA PRO A 65 -16.08 9.35 3.29
C PRO A 65 -15.58 9.24 4.72
N SER A 66 -16.52 9.12 5.67
CA SER A 66 -16.19 8.74 7.04
C SER A 66 -15.78 7.27 7.12
N ILE A 67 -15.01 6.91 8.16
CA ILE A 67 -14.67 5.50 8.38
C ILE A 67 -15.90 4.61 8.57
N ASP A 68 -16.93 5.12 9.25
CA ASP A 68 -18.14 4.34 9.54
C ASP A 68 -18.88 3.99 8.25
N TRP A 69 -18.94 4.94 7.32
CA TRP A 69 -19.51 4.71 6.00
C TRP A 69 -18.74 3.63 5.22
N VAL A 70 -17.39 3.70 5.21
CA VAL A 70 -16.54 2.69 4.57
C VAL A 70 -16.76 1.30 5.17
N LEU A 71 -16.77 1.19 6.50
CA LEU A 71 -16.94 -0.09 7.19
C LEU A 71 -18.36 -0.66 7.00
N ASN A 72 -19.39 0.17 6.90
CA ASN A 72 -20.75 -0.26 6.62
C ASN A 72 -20.89 -0.85 5.20
N LEU A 73 -20.28 -0.22 4.20
CA LEU A 73 -20.25 -0.78 2.85
C LEU A 73 -19.42 -2.07 2.78
N ALA A 74 -18.26 -2.09 3.44
CA ALA A 74 -17.44 -3.29 3.51
C ALA A 74 -18.18 -4.44 4.20
N LYS A 75 -18.94 -4.17 5.27
CA LYS A 75 -19.81 -5.15 5.93
C LYS A 75 -20.82 -5.73 4.94
N ALA A 76 -21.50 -4.88 4.18
CA ALA A 76 -22.46 -5.33 3.18
C ALA A 76 -21.80 -6.19 2.10
N ALA A 77 -20.60 -5.85 1.66
CA ALA A 77 -19.84 -6.63 0.69
C ALA A 77 -19.35 -7.98 1.24
N VAL A 78 -18.93 -8.05 2.51
CA VAL A 78 -18.59 -9.31 3.18
C VAL A 78 -19.81 -10.24 3.22
N LEU A 79 -20.98 -9.70 3.57
CA LEU A 79 -22.21 -10.49 3.71
C LEU A 79 -22.78 -10.93 2.36
N ARG A 80 -22.74 -10.08 1.33
CA ARG A 80 -23.32 -10.38 0.00
C ARG A 80 -22.40 -11.15 -0.92
N HIS A 81 -21.10 -10.83 -0.92
CA HIS A 81 -20.14 -11.34 -1.90
C HIS A 81 -19.04 -12.18 -1.27
N GLY A 82 -19.08 -12.43 0.04
CA GLY A 82 -18.08 -13.26 0.70
C GLY A 82 -16.69 -12.64 0.73
N VAL A 83 -16.56 -11.32 0.58
CA VAL A 83 -15.27 -10.60 0.64
C VAL A 83 -14.53 -10.94 1.94
N ARG A 84 -13.22 -11.15 1.84
CA ARG A 84 -12.30 -11.38 2.98
C ARG A 84 -11.11 -10.44 3.06
N GLY A 85 -11.02 -9.47 2.15
CA GLY A 85 -9.96 -8.46 2.15
C GLY A 85 -10.55 -7.08 1.91
N LEU A 86 -10.17 -6.10 2.72
CA LEU A 86 -10.51 -4.69 2.58
C LEU A 86 -9.21 -3.88 2.46
N VAL A 87 -9.13 -2.99 1.49
CA VAL A 87 -8.02 -2.05 1.36
C VAL A 87 -8.56 -0.64 1.44
N ILE A 88 -8.01 0.16 2.36
CA ILE A 88 -8.32 1.58 2.52
C ILE A 88 -7.04 2.36 2.19
N ASP A 89 -7.05 3.04 1.04
CA ASP A 89 -5.86 3.69 0.48
C ASP A 89 -6.17 5.07 -0.16
N PRO A 90 -5.66 6.20 0.39
CA PRO A 90 -4.91 6.37 1.63
C PRO A 90 -5.76 6.92 2.79
N TYR A 91 -5.28 6.74 4.03
CA TYR A 91 -5.89 7.26 5.27
C TYR A 91 -6.27 8.76 5.20
N ASN A 92 -5.43 9.57 4.54
CA ASN A 92 -5.63 11.02 4.47
C ASN A 92 -6.87 11.44 3.66
N GLU A 93 -7.47 10.54 2.87
CA GLU A 93 -8.69 10.83 2.08
C GLU A 93 -9.99 10.48 2.83
N LEU A 94 -9.89 10.05 4.09
CA LEU A 94 -11.06 9.92 4.95
C LEU A 94 -11.47 11.29 5.50
N ASP A 95 -12.75 11.42 5.86
CA ASP A 95 -13.22 12.60 6.57
C ASP A 95 -12.67 12.65 8.00
N HIS A 96 -11.79 13.63 8.25
CA HIS A 96 -11.16 13.88 9.55
C HIS A 96 -11.87 14.97 10.36
N GLN A 97 -13.16 15.24 10.09
CA GLN A 97 -13.98 16.06 10.97
C GLN A 97 -13.96 15.50 12.39
N ARG A 98 -13.58 16.36 13.33
CA ARG A 98 -13.40 16.04 14.75
C ARG A 98 -14.22 17.00 15.60
N PRO A 99 -14.85 16.52 16.68
CA PRO A 99 -15.36 17.41 17.72
C PRO A 99 -14.25 18.34 18.25
N PRO A 100 -14.58 19.58 18.66
CA PRO A 100 -13.58 20.57 19.10
C PRO A 100 -12.66 20.10 20.24
N ASN A 101 -13.13 19.18 21.08
CA ASN A 101 -12.43 18.64 22.23
C ASN A 101 -11.68 17.32 21.95
N GLN A 102 -11.55 16.91 20.68
CA GLN A 102 -10.88 15.67 20.30
C GLN A 102 -9.54 15.94 19.59
N THR A 103 -8.46 15.43 20.17
CA THR A 103 -7.14 15.48 19.54
C THR A 103 -7.08 14.55 18.32
N GLU A 104 -6.18 14.83 17.38
CA GLU A 104 -5.97 13.98 16.20
C GLU A 104 -5.56 12.56 16.61
N THR A 105 -4.72 12.44 17.64
CA THR A 105 -4.28 11.14 18.16
C THR A 105 -5.45 10.32 18.74
N GLU A 106 -6.35 10.93 19.51
CA GLU A 106 -7.55 10.24 20.01
C GLU A 106 -8.47 9.81 18.87
N TYR A 107 -8.68 10.67 17.88
CA TYR A 107 -9.48 10.38 16.70
C TYR A 107 -8.91 9.20 15.90
N VAL A 108 -7.60 9.22 15.59
CA VAL A 108 -6.90 8.11 14.93
C VAL A 108 -7.03 6.82 15.74
N SER A 109 -6.86 6.91 17.06
CA SER A 109 -7.03 5.77 17.97
C SER A 109 -8.43 5.15 17.86
N GLN A 110 -9.47 5.97 17.77
CA GLN A 110 -10.85 5.52 17.60
C GLN A 110 -11.09 4.86 16.24
N ILE A 111 -10.66 5.48 15.13
CA ILE A 111 -10.74 4.88 13.78
C ILE A 111 -10.09 3.49 13.77
N LEU A 112 -8.84 3.41 14.23
CA LEU A 112 -8.08 2.16 14.21
C LEU A 112 -8.74 1.08 15.06
N THR A 113 -9.42 1.47 16.15
CA THR A 113 -10.20 0.54 16.98
C THR A 113 -11.43 0.01 16.23
N LYS A 114 -12.16 0.87 15.52
CA LYS A 114 -13.29 0.47 14.66
C LYS A 114 -12.85 -0.50 13.57
N ILE A 115 -11.76 -0.17 12.87
CA ILE A 115 -11.17 -1.02 11.82
C ILE A 115 -10.78 -2.39 12.38
N LYS A 116 -10.08 -2.40 13.53
CA LYS A 116 -9.66 -3.66 14.17
C LYS A 116 -10.84 -4.53 14.56
N ARG A 117 -11.87 -3.93 15.16
CA ARG A 117 -13.11 -4.63 15.53
C ARG A 117 -13.82 -5.20 14.30
N PHE A 118 -13.89 -4.43 13.22
CA PHE A 118 -14.44 -4.90 11.95
C PHE A 118 -13.68 -6.12 11.42
N ALA A 119 -12.35 -6.04 11.35
CA ALA A 119 -11.49 -7.13 10.88
C ALA A 119 -11.72 -8.43 11.65
N GLN A 120 -11.78 -8.33 12.98
CA GLN A 120 -12.02 -9.46 13.89
C GLN A 120 -13.43 -10.04 13.74
N HIS A 121 -14.45 -9.17 13.76
CA HIS A 121 -15.86 -9.60 13.73
C HIS A 121 -16.24 -10.24 12.39
N HIS A 122 -15.66 -9.76 11.29
CA HIS A 122 -16.00 -10.22 9.95
C HIS A 122 -14.98 -11.19 9.34
N SER A 123 -13.96 -11.61 10.11
CA SER A 123 -12.85 -12.43 9.61
C SER A 123 -12.26 -11.90 8.30
N CYS A 124 -12.05 -10.58 8.25
CA CYS A 124 -11.62 -9.85 7.06
C CYS A 124 -10.24 -9.24 7.30
N HIS A 125 -9.32 -9.44 6.37
CA HIS A 125 -8.00 -8.83 6.41
C HIS A 125 -8.09 -7.38 5.93
N VAL A 126 -7.70 -6.41 6.77
CA VAL A 126 -7.76 -4.99 6.43
C VAL A 126 -6.36 -4.42 6.21
N TRP A 127 -6.11 -3.95 4.99
CA TRP A 127 -4.95 -3.13 4.63
C TRP A 127 -5.30 -1.65 4.84
N PHE A 128 -4.51 -0.97 5.66
CA PHE A 128 -4.70 0.46 5.96
C PHE A 128 -3.44 1.23 5.58
N VAL A 129 -3.51 2.01 4.51
CA VAL A 129 -2.34 2.70 3.94
C VAL A 129 -2.24 4.11 4.51
N ALA A 130 -1.16 4.38 5.24
CA ALA A 130 -0.89 5.69 5.82
C ALA A 130 0.45 6.22 5.32
N HIS A 131 0.53 7.54 5.15
CA HIS A 131 1.73 8.20 4.65
C HIS A 131 2.63 8.65 5.81
N PRO A 132 3.96 8.58 5.66
CA PRO A 132 4.85 9.24 6.60
C PRO A 132 4.63 10.75 6.57
N ARG A 133 4.84 11.41 7.71
CA ARG A 133 4.98 12.86 7.77
C ARG A 133 6.19 13.32 6.95
N GLN A 134 6.24 14.61 6.65
CA GLN A 134 7.44 15.17 6.01
C GLN A 134 8.63 15.02 6.97
N LEU A 135 9.66 14.32 6.50
CA LEU A 135 10.90 14.10 7.24
C LEU A 135 11.91 15.20 6.92
N HIS A 136 12.26 16.00 7.91
CA HIS A 136 13.34 16.98 7.81
C HIS A 136 14.69 16.26 7.87
N ASN A 137 15.64 16.66 7.02
CA ASN A 137 16.98 16.05 6.94
C ASN A 137 16.98 14.53 6.71
N TRP A 138 16.03 14.05 5.89
CA TRP A 138 15.92 12.63 5.59
C TRP A 138 17.16 12.10 4.87
N THR A 139 17.75 11.03 5.40
CA THR A 139 19.01 10.46 4.91
C THR A 139 18.84 9.46 3.75
N GLY A 140 17.62 9.33 3.21
CA GLY A 140 17.31 8.32 2.18
C GLY A 140 17.07 6.90 2.72
N ALA A 141 17.04 6.72 4.04
CA ALA A 141 16.76 5.43 4.67
C ALA A 141 15.25 5.15 4.80
N PRO A 142 14.80 3.87 4.88
CA PRO A 142 13.40 3.56 5.14
C PRO A 142 12.86 4.30 6.38
N PRO A 143 11.69 4.97 6.29
CA PRO A 143 11.11 5.66 7.44
C PRO A 143 10.77 4.69 8.56
N ASN A 144 10.76 5.18 9.80
CA ASN A 144 10.26 4.40 10.93
C ASN A 144 8.72 4.38 10.88
N MET A 145 8.11 3.33 11.42
CA MET A 145 6.65 3.29 11.59
C MET A 145 6.14 4.44 12.50
N TYR A 146 6.99 5.00 13.38
CA TYR A 146 6.65 6.18 14.18
C TYR A 146 6.61 7.48 13.38
N ASP A 147 7.09 7.46 12.14
CA ASP A 147 7.05 8.60 11.24
C ASP A 147 5.71 8.73 10.50
N ILE A 148 4.74 7.85 10.73
CA ILE A 148 3.39 7.99 10.16
C ILE A 148 2.75 9.29 10.69
N SER A 149 2.18 10.08 9.77
CA SER A 149 1.52 11.35 10.13
C SER A 149 0.29 11.09 11.02
N GLY A 150 0.13 11.93 12.04
CA GLY A 150 -1.09 12.02 12.87
C GLY A 150 -1.07 11.27 14.21
N SER A 151 -0.45 10.08 14.31
CA SER A 151 -0.43 9.36 15.61
C SER A 151 0.58 8.21 15.72
N ALA A 152 1.12 7.95 16.91
CA ALA A 152 1.82 6.70 17.20
C ALA A 152 0.87 5.48 17.28
N HIS A 153 -0.45 5.68 17.34
CA HIS A 153 -1.42 4.59 17.47
C HIS A 153 -1.47 3.65 16.26
N PHE A 154 -1.01 4.08 15.09
CA PHE A 154 -0.86 3.20 13.93
C PHE A 154 -0.03 1.96 14.28
N ILE A 155 1.13 2.17 14.92
CA ILE A 155 1.95 1.07 15.43
C ILE A 155 1.26 0.33 16.55
N ASN A 156 0.73 1.03 17.55
CA ASN A 156 0.23 0.39 18.76
C ASN A 156 -0.91 -0.60 18.46
N LYS A 157 -1.78 -0.25 17.50
CA LYS A 157 -3.01 -1.01 17.22
C LYS A 157 -2.89 -2.00 16.08
N CYS A 158 -2.02 -1.77 15.08
CA CYS A 158 -1.86 -2.72 13.97
C CYS A 158 -1.34 -4.07 14.46
N ASP A 159 -1.65 -5.12 13.71
CA ASP A 159 -1.13 -6.47 13.95
C ASP A 159 0.19 -6.67 13.20
N ASN A 160 0.26 -6.19 11.96
CA ASN A 160 1.49 -6.14 11.17
C ASN A 160 1.79 -4.70 10.73
N GLY A 161 3.07 -4.37 10.63
CA GLY A 161 3.55 -3.08 10.15
C GLY A 161 4.54 -3.29 9.01
N ILE A 162 4.21 -2.74 7.84
CA ILE A 162 5.02 -2.83 6.62
C ILE A 162 5.40 -1.43 6.18
N VAL A 163 6.69 -1.21 5.93
CA VAL A 163 7.20 0.01 5.31
C VAL A 163 7.66 -0.31 3.91
N ILE A 164 7.07 0.36 2.91
CA ILE A 164 7.52 0.27 1.53
C ILE A 164 8.49 1.42 1.26
N HIS A 165 9.74 1.08 0.96
CA HIS A 165 10.80 2.04 0.71
C HIS A 165 11.36 1.90 -0.69
N ARG A 166 11.60 3.03 -1.36
CA ARG A 166 12.23 3.10 -2.68
C ARG A 166 13.37 4.08 -2.64
N ASN A 167 14.54 3.64 -3.08
CA ASN A 167 15.64 4.54 -3.30
C ASN A 167 15.31 5.48 -4.48
N ARG A 168 15.61 6.76 -4.31
CA ARG A 168 15.40 7.80 -5.32
C ARG A 168 16.71 8.44 -5.79
N ASP A 169 17.81 8.12 -5.13
CA ASP A 169 19.13 8.67 -5.43
C ASP A 169 19.96 7.59 -6.14
N PRO A 170 20.26 7.74 -7.45
CA PRO A 170 21.07 6.77 -8.20
C PRO A 170 22.45 6.53 -7.59
N ASP A 171 23.03 7.53 -6.92
CA ASP A 171 24.32 7.42 -6.25
C ASP A 171 24.20 6.64 -4.94
N ALA A 172 23.00 6.61 -4.36
CA ALA A 172 22.62 5.83 -3.18
C ALA A 172 22.18 4.38 -3.48
N GLY A 173 22.21 3.96 -4.76
CA GLY A 173 22.03 2.56 -5.17
C GLY A 173 20.94 2.35 -6.24
N PRO A 174 20.54 1.10 -6.51
CA PRO A 174 19.50 0.78 -7.48
C PRO A 174 18.17 1.49 -7.18
N VAL A 175 17.61 2.21 -8.16
CA VAL A 175 16.38 3.03 -8.03
C VAL A 175 15.09 2.29 -8.45
N ASP A 176 15.26 1.15 -9.10
CA ASP A 176 14.24 0.21 -9.53
C ASP A 176 13.95 -0.87 -8.48
N VAL A 177 14.74 -0.91 -7.40
CA VAL A 177 14.54 -1.81 -6.27
C VAL A 177 13.63 -1.16 -5.23
N VAL A 178 12.70 -1.96 -4.72
CA VAL A 178 11.77 -1.65 -3.65
C VAL A 178 12.07 -2.54 -2.47
N GLN A 179 12.35 -1.93 -1.33
CA GLN A 179 12.54 -2.62 -0.07
C GLN A 179 11.20 -2.69 0.67
N VAL A 180 10.73 -3.90 0.94
CA VAL A 180 9.56 -4.20 1.76
C VAL A 180 10.03 -4.54 3.16
N CYS A 181 9.86 -3.62 4.09
CA CYS A 181 10.34 -3.79 5.45
C CYS A 181 9.20 -4.24 6.37
N MET A 182 9.21 -5.49 6.83
CA MET A 182 8.34 -5.98 7.89
C MET A 182 8.85 -5.48 9.23
N LYS A 183 8.35 -4.32 9.67
CA LYS A 183 8.80 -3.66 10.91
C LYS A 183 8.07 -4.14 12.17
N LYS A 184 6.90 -4.76 12.01
CA LYS A 184 6.14 -5.32 13.13
C LYS A 184 5.38 -6.57 12.71
N VAL A 185 5.42 -7.57 13.57
CA VAL A 185 4.56 -8.75 13.54
C VAL A 185 4.08 -9.04 14.96
N ARG A 186 2.77 -9.01 15.20
CA ARG A 186 2.20 -9.21 16.54
C ARG A 186 2.21 -10.66 16.99
N ASN A 187 1.95 -11.60 16.08
CA ASN A 187 1.81 -13.02 16.42
C ASN A 187 2.87 -13.84 15.67
N LYS A 188 3.63 -14.66 16.39
CA LYS A 188 4.66 -15.52 15.77
C LYS A 188 4.10 -16.46 14.69
N VAL A 189 2.82 -16.83 14.77
CA VAL A 189 2.21 -17.75 13.79
C VAL A 189 1.91 -17.10 12.45
N ILE A 190 1.91 -15.76 12.36
CA ILE A 190 1.60 -15.03 11.11
C ILE A 190 2.85 -14.49 10.42
N GLY A 191 4.04 -14.68 11.00
CA GLY A 191 5.32 -14.34 10.37
C GLY A 191 6.39 -13.85 11.33
N GLN A 192 7.43 -13.23 10.74
CA GLN A 192 8.56 -12.64 11.45
C GLN A 192 8.94 -11.28 10.85
N ILE A 193 9.66 -10.47 11.64
CA ILE A 193 10.27 -9.22 11.17
C ILE A 193 11.40 -9.56 10.21
N GLY A 194 11.57 -8.72 9.18
CA GLY A 194 12.58 -8.91 8.15
C GLY A 194 12.38 -7.93 6.99
N ASP A 195 13.34 -7.90 6.07
CA ASP A 195 13.23 -7.10 4.87
C ASP A 195 13.22 -8.04 3.66
N ALA A 196 12.36 -7.74 2.68
CA ALA A 196 12.36 -8.35 1.36
C ALA A 196 12.64 -7.28 0.31
N PHE A 197 13.17 -7.68 -0.85
CA PHE A 197 13.56 -6.77 -1.91
C PHE A 197 12.92 -7.21 -3.21
N LEU A 198 12.28 -6.27 -3.90
CA LEU A 198 11.58 -6.49 -5.15
C LEU A 198 12.12 -5.56 -6.23
N THR A 199 12.21 -6.03 -7.47
CA THR A 199 12.44 -5.18 -8.64
C THR A 199 11.11 -4.78 -9.27
N TYR A 200 11.03 -3.56 -9.81
CA TYR A 200 9.83 -3.06 -10.49
C TYR A 200 9.96 -3.15 -12.00
N ASP A 201 9.13 -3.98 -12.63
CA ASP A 201 9.00 -4.05 -14.07
C ASP A 201 8.18 -2.85 -14.56
N ARG A 202 8.81 -1.92 -15.29
CA ARG A 202 8.13 -0.71 -15.76
C ARG A 202 7.13 -0.98 -16.89
N ILE A 203 7.28 -2.10 -17.61
CA ILE A 203 6.46 -2.43 -18.77
C ILE A 203 5.11 -2.98 -18.30
N THR A 204 5.13 -3.97 -17.41
CA THR A 204 3.92 -4.63 -16.89
C THR A 204 3.44 -4.02 -15.56
N GLY A 205 4.31 -3.28 -14.88
CA GLY A 205 4.05 -2.74 -13.55
C GLY A 205 4.07 -3.81 -12.45
N GLU A 206 4.61 -4.99 -12.72
CA GLU A 206 4.79 -6.07 -11.74
C GLU A 206 5.96 -5.81 -10.80
N TYR A 207 5.90 -6.42 -9.62
CA TYR A 207 7.02 -6.54 -8.71
C TYR A 207 7.50 -7.98 -8.71
N LYS A 208 8.79 -8.20 -8.92
CA LYS A 208 9.43 -9.52 -8.94
C LYS A 208 10.46 -9.58 -7.83
N GLU A 209 10.77 -10.78 -7.34
CA GLU A 209 11.83 -10.95 -6.34
C GLU A 209 13.16 -10.41 -6.91
N ALA A 210 13.89 -9.64 -6.10
CA ALA A 210 15.17 -9.10 -6.51
C ALA A 210 16.27 -10.17 -6.39
N ASP A 211 17.12 -10.27 -7.41
CA ASP A 211 18.26 -11.19 -7.39
C ASP A 211 19.20 -10.91 -6.23
N GLU A 212 19.81 -11.96 -5.67
CA GLU A 212 20.73 -11.88 -4.53
C GLU A 212 21.85 -10.85 -4.75
N ALA A 213 22.37 -10.74 -5.97
CA ALA A 213 23.41 -9.77 -6.31
C ALA A 213 22.94 -8.32 -6.20
N ILE A 214 21.68 -8.04 -6.56
CA ILE A 214 21.06 -6.71 -6.41
C ILE A 214 20.83 -6.42 -4.93
N VAL A 215 20.30 -7.40 -4.19
CA VAL A 215 20.08 -7.29 -2.74
C VAL A 215 21.38 -6.98 -2.01
N ALA A 216 22.46 -7.71 -2.32
CA ALA A 216 23.77 -7.49 -1.72
C ALA A 216 24.31 -6.07 -1.94
N LYS A 217 24.09 -5.49 -3.13
CA LYS A 217 24.48 -4.09 -3.43
C LYS A 217 23.70 -3.11 -2.54
N VAL A 218 22.38 -3.27 -2.44
CA VAL A 218 21.53 -2.41 -1.60
C VAL A 218 21.94 -2.50 -0.13
N VAL A 219 22.12 -3.70 0.40
CA VAL A 219 22.50 -3.92 1.81
C VAL A 219 23.87 -3.32 2.11
N LYS A 220 24.88 -3.57 1.26
CA LYS A 220 26.23 -3.00 1.43
C LYS A 220 26.22 -1.48 1.49
N GLN A 221 25.37 -0.85 0.68
CA GLN A 221 25.25 0.60 0.63
C GLN A 221 24.58 1.19 1.87
N GLN A 222 23.52 0.54 2.37
CA GLN A 222 22.86 0.94 3.61
C GLN A 222 23.80 0.83 4.82
N ILE A 223 24.65 -0.21 4.86
CA ILE A 223 25.69 -0.35 5.91
C ILE A 223 26.67 0.83 5.84
N ARG A 224 27.18 1.16 4.64
CA ARG A 224 28.10 2.29 4.45
C ARG A 224 27.49 3.62 4.91
N GLN A 225 26.22 3.88 4.58
CA GLN A 225 25.52 5.10 5.00
C GLN A 225 25.37 5.19 6.53
N LYS A 226 25.05 4.07 7.20
CA LYS A 226 24.97 4.01 8.67
C LYS A 226 26.32 4.25 9.34
N SER A 227 27.41 3.70 8.80
CA SER A 227 28.75 3.93 9.36
C SER A 227 29.17 5.40 9.28
N THR A 228 28.87 6.08 8.17
CA THR A 228 29.18 7.50 7.99
C THR A 228 28.34 8.41 8.89
N SER A 229 27.08 8.04 9.18
CA SER A 229 26.23 8.83 10.08
C SER A 229 26.63 8.74 11.56
N TYR A 230 27.32 7.66 11.97
CA TYR A 230 27.82 7.50 13.35
C TYR A 230 29.15 8.25 13.60
N GLN A 231 29.84 8.69 12.54
CA GLN A 231 31.11 9.40 12.62
C GLN A 231 30.96 10.93 12.55
N ARG A 232 29.73 11.44 12.40
CA ARG A 232 29.38 12.88 12.44
C ARG A 232 28.55 13.16 13.67
#